data_AF-A0ABD1X8C4-F1
#
_entry.id   AF-A0ABD1X8C4-F1
#
_cell.length_a   1.000
_cell.length_b   1.000
_cell.length_c   1.000
_cell.angle_alpha   90.00
_cell.angle_beta   90.00
_cell.angle_gamma   90.00
#
_symmetry.space_group_name_H-M   'P 1'
#
loop_
_entity.id
_entity.type
_entity.pdbx_description
1 polymer ?
#
loop_
_entity_poly.entity_id
_entity_poly.type
_entity_poly.pdbx_seq_one_letter_code
_entity_poly.pdbx_strand_id
1 'polypeptide(L)'
;MIQLANILHHKGFNITIIHTKYSCPNLSNYPHFTLHSIPDGISESEVSTTEVVSMLKLLKDRCIGPFRDILTQLSSDDSIACLISDAIWYFTQEMADNLKIHRIVLHTSSVGSFLAYAAMPLLQDKGYLFCSP
;
A
#
# COMPACT_ATOMS: atom_id res chain seq x y z
N MET A 1 -2.06 6.27 7.45
CA MET A 1 -3.31 5.61 7.00
C MET A 1 -4.35 5.46 8.11
N ILE A 2 -3.99 4.99 9.31
CA ILE A 2 -4.98 4.73 10.37
C ILE A 2 -5.83 5.96 10.77
N GLN A 3 -5.25 7.15 10.80
CA GLN A 3 -6.02 8.39 11.06
C GLN A 3 -7.11 8.63 10.00
N LEU A 4 -6.80 8.41 8.72
CA LEU A 4 -7.78 8.50 7.63
C LEU A 4 -8.87 7.44 7.77
N ALA A 5 -8.49 6.20 8.07
CA ALA A 5 -9.43 5.11 8.36
C ALA A 5 -10.41 5.51 9.49
N ASN A 6 -9.91 6.11 10.57
CA ASN A 6 -10.75 6.60 11.66
C ASN A 6 -11.74 7.67 11.17
N ILE A 7 -11.27 8.68 10.41
CA ILE A 7 -12.15 9.73 9.89
C ILE A 7 -13.27 9.14 9.03
N LEU A 8 -12.93 8.20 8.13
CA LEU A 8 -13.92 7.54 7.27
C LEU A 8 -14.90 6.68 8.06
N HIS A 9 -14.43 5.96 9.07
CA HIS A 9 -15.31 5.21 9.97
C HIS A 9 -16.30 6.11 10.71
N HIS A 10 -15.86 7.26 11.22
CA HIS A 10 -16.76 8.26 11.83
C HIS A 10 -17.76 8.86 10.84
N LYS A 11 -17.52 8.72 9.53
CA LYS A 11 -18.45 9.10 8.46
C LYS A 11 -19.40 7.96 8.05
N GLY A 12 -19.33 6.81 8.70
CA GLY A 12 -20.24 5.68 8.49
C GLY A 12 -19.72 4.60 7.53
N PHE A 13 -18.44 4.65 7.13
CA PHE A 13 -17.84 3.58 6.33
C PHE A 13 -17.37 2.42 7.22
N ASN A 14 -17.69 1.19 6.82
CA ASN A 14 -17.02 0.02 7.36
C ASN A 14 -15.59 -0.03 6.82
N ILE A 15 -14.63 -0.27 7.70
CA ILE A 15 -13.21 -0.22 7.34
C ILE A 15 -12.58 -1.59 7.55
N THR A 16 -11.99 -2.10 6.47
CA THR A 16 -11.12 -3.27 6.47
C THR A 16 -9.69 -2.82 6.19
N ILE A 17 -8.75 -3.23 7.04
CA ILE A 17 -7.33 -2.92 6.93
C ILE A 17 -6.57 -4.19 6.59
N ILE A 18 -5.97 -4.21 5.41
CA ILE A 18 -4.99 -5.22 5.03
C ILE A 18 -3.61 -4.70 5.40
N HIS A 19 -2.86 -5.45 6.20
CA HIS A 19 -1.52 -5.06 6.66
C HIS A 19 -0.54 -6.22 6.54
N THR A 20 0.74 -5.90 6.37
CA THR A 20 1.82 -6.89 6.42
C THR A 20 2.15 -7.26 7.88
N LYS A 21 2.90 -8.34 8.08
CA LYS A 21 3.39 -8.70 9.42
C LYS A 21 4.39 -7.67 9.95
N TYR A 22 5.26 -7.17 9.07
CA TYR A 22 6.23 -6.13 9.36
C TYR A 22 5.57 -4.82 9.83
N SER A 23 4.41 -4.45 9.26
CA SER A 23 3.67 -3.24 9.60
C SER A 23 2.37 -3.55 10.35
N CYS A 24 2.46 -4.37 11.40
CA CYS A 24 1.31 -4.73 12.22
C CYS A 24 0.88 -3.54 13.10
N PRO A 25 -0.33 -2.99 12.92
CA PRO A 25 -0.86 -1.98 13.84
C PRO A 25 -1.16 -2.64 15.20
N ASN A 26 -1.02 -1.87 16.30
CA ASN A 26 -1.45 -2.36 17.61
C ASN A 26 -2.98 -2.54 17.61
N LEU A 27 -3.42 -3.80 17.57
CA LEU A 27 -4.81 -4.22 17.42
C LEU A 27 -5.71 -3.67 18.54
N SER A 28 -5.17 -3.55 19.75
CA SER A 28 -5.91 -3.05 20.92
C SER A 28 -6.40 -1.61 20.75
N ASN A 29 -5.77 -0.83 19.87
CA ASN A 29 -6.14 0.57 19.66
C ASN A 29 -7.28 0.74 18.65
N TYR A 30 -7.64 -0.31 17.89
CA TYR A 30 -8.57 -0.21 16.76
C TYR A 30 -9.58 -1.37 16.69
N PRO A 31 -10.35 -1.64 17.76
CA PRO A 31 -11.30 -2.76 17.81
C PRO A 31 -12.47 -2.64 16.83
N HIS A 32 -12.72 -1.43 16.30
CA HIS A 32 -13.79 -1.14 15.33
C HIS A 32 -13.39 -1.39 13.88
N PHE A 33 -12.15 -1.78 13.60
CA PHE A 33 -11.70 -2.15 12.26
C PHE A 33 -11.61 -3.66 12.09
N THR A 34 -11.98 -4.15 10.91
CA THR A 34 -11.64 -5.51 10.48
C THR A 34 -10.19 -5.52 10.01
N LEU A 35 -9.37 -6.41 10.54
CA LEU A 35 -7.94 -6.46 10.26
C LEU A 35 -7.56 -7.80 9.63
N HIS A 36 -6.84 -7.73 8.51
CA HIS A 36 -6.31 -8.88 7.82
C HIS A 36 -4.80 -8.77 7.67
N SER A 37 -4.08 -9.74 8.23
CA SER A 37 -2.64 -9.83 8.04
C SER A 37 -2.31 -10.65 6.81
N ILE A 38 -1.45 -10.11 5.95
CA ILE A 38 -0.86 -10.85 4.83
C ILE A 38 0.62 -11.20 5.11
N PRO A 39 1.09 -12.38 4.68
CA PRO A 39 2.50 -12.72 4.73
C PRO A 39 3.31 -11.80 3.81
N ASP A 40 4.38 -11.20 4.34
CA ASP A 40 5.39 -10.45 3.59
C ASP A 40 6.70 -11.24 3.40
N GLY A 41 6.85 -12.36 4.12
CA GLY A 41 8.00 -13.25 4.04
C GLY A 41 9.31 -12.62 4.50
N ILE A 42 9.27 -11.51 5.25
CA ILE A 42 10.48 -10.81 5.68
C ILE A 42 10.98 -11.31 7.03
N SER A 43 12.26 -11.67 7.07
CA SER A 43 12.99 -11.97 8.30
C SER A 43 13.63 -10.72 8.90
N GLU A 44 13.83 -10.69 10.22
CA GLU A 44 14.52 -9.59 10.91
C GLU A 44 15.95 -9.34 10.38
N SER A 45 16.62 -10.39 9.90
CA SER A 45 17.95 -10.29 9.29
C SER A 45 17.96 -9.63 7.91
N GLU A 46 16.90 -9.79 7.11
CA GLU A 46 16.78 -9.12 5.80
C GLU A 46 16.54 -7.61 5.98
N VAL A 47 15.82 -7.21 7.03
CA VAL A 47 15.55 -5.79 7.35
C VAL A 47 16.83 -5.04 7.69
N SER A 48 17.77 -5.67 8.40
CA SER A 48 18.98 -5.00 8.91
C SER A 48 20.10 -4.85 7.88
N THR A 49 20.03 -5.56 6.75
CA THR A 49 21.13 -5.68 5.78
C THR A 49 20.82 -5.08 4.41
N THR A 50 19.55 -4.75 4.13
CA THR A 50 19.09 -4.35 2.80
C THR A 50 18.89 -2.85 2.70
N GLU A 51 19.36 -2.22 1.61
CA GLU A 51 19.02 -0.83 1.30
C GLU A 51 17.49 -0.65 1.18
N VAL A 52 16.98 0.49 1.66
CA VAL A 52 15.53 0.76 1.77
C VAL A 52 14.79 0.51 0.45
N VAL A 53 15.37 0.92 -0.69
CA VAL A 53 14.74 0.74 -2.01
C VAL A 53 14.61 -0.74 -2.39
N SER A 54 15.68 -1.52 -2.17
CA SER A 54 15.70 -2.96 -2.44
C SER A 54 14.73 -3.71 -1.51
N MET A 55 14.65 -3.31 -0.25
CA MET A 55 13.69 -3.86 0.71
C MET A 55 12.24 -3.58 0.28
N LEU A 56 11.92 -2.35 -0.12
CA LEU A 56 10.58 -1.99 -0.61
C LEU A 56 10.20 -2.76 -1.87
N LYS A 57 11.16 -2.97 -2.79
CA LYS A 57 10.92 -3.79 -4.00
C LYS A 57 10.60 -5.23 -3.63
N LEU A 58 11.37 -5.83 -2.72
CA LEU A 58 11.16 -7.19 -2.23
C LEU A 58 9.82 -7.36 -1.50
N LEU A 59 9.51 -6.44 -0.59
CA LEU A 59 8.22 -6.34 0.09
C LEU A 59 7.07 -6.37 -0.92
N LYS A 60 7.16 -5.48 -1.92
CA LYS A 60 6.16 -5.34 -2.96
C LYS A 60 5.93 -6.68 -3.66
N ASP A 61 6.99 -7.27 -4.19
CA ASP A 61 6.91 -8.47 -5.01
C ASP A 61 6.36 -9.68 -4.21
N ARG A 62 6.75 -9.81 -2.93
CA ARG A 62 6.24 -10.86 -2.04
C ARG A 62 4.77 -10.68 -1.65
N CYS A 63 4.28 -9.45 -1.58
CA CYS A 63 2.90 -9.16 -1.16
C CYS A 63 1.86 -9.23 -2.30
N ILE A 64 2.27 -9.23 -3.59
CA ILE A 64 1.32 -9.20 -4.72
C ILE A 64 0.33 -10.37 -4.66
N GLY A 65 0.82 -11.60 -4.54
CA GLY A 65 -0.03 -12.79 -4.47
C GLY A 65 -0.97 -12.77 -3.26
N PRO A 66 -0.43 -12.71 -2.03
CA PRO A 66 -1.24 -12.69 -0.82
C PRO A 66 -2.27 -11.54 -0.77
N PHE A 67 -1.91 -10.36 -1.25
CA PHE A 67 -2.83 -9.23 -1.31
C PHE A 67 -3.94 -9.44 -2.34
N ARG A 68 -3.63 -10.04 -3.50
CA ARG A 68 -4.64 -10.37 -4.52
C ARG A 68 -5.66 -11.35 -3.97
N ASP A 69 -5.21 -12.41 -3.30
CA ASP A 69 -6.08 -13.45 -2.78
C ASP A 69 -7.06 -12.88 -1.77
N ILE A 70 -6.57 -12.06 -0.83
CA ILE A 70 -7.43 -11.47 0.21
C ILE A 70 -8.39 -10.42 -0.34
N LEU A 71 -7.94 -9.59 -1.29
CA LEU A 71 -8.81 -8.60 -1.92
C LEU A 71 -9.93 -9.27 -2.72
N THR A 72 -9.62 -10.36 -3.42
CA THR A 72 -10.59 -11.15 -4.18
C THR A 72 -11.63 -11.78 -3.26
N GLN A 73 -11.18 -12.36 -2.14
CA GLN A 73 -12.07 -12.90 -1.11
C GLN A 73 -13.01 -11.82 -0.57
N LEU A 74 -12.47 -10.68 -0.13
CA LEU A 74 -13.26 -9.57 0.40
C LEU A 74 -14.27 -9.02 -0.61
N SER A 75 -13.89 -8.95 -1.89
CA SER A 75 -14.79 -8.48 -2.96
C SER A 75 -15.93 -9.45 -3.27
N SER A 76 -15.79 -10.72 -2.87
CA SER A 76 -16.81 -11.75 -3.04
C SER A 76 -17.79 -11.76 -1.88
N ASP A 77 -17.29 -11.50 -0.66
CA ASP A 77 -18.08 -11.51 0.57
C ASP A 77 -18.88 -10.21 0.75
N ASP A 78 -18.31 -9.06 0.34
CA ASP A 78 -18.88 -7.73 0.56
C ASP A 78 -18.75 -6.80 -0.66
N SER A 79 -19.65 -5.82 -0.74
CA SER A 79 -19.54 -4.72 -1.71
C SER A 79 -18.45 -3.72 -1.28
N ILE A 80 -17.28 -3.81 -1.91
CA ILE A 80 -16.18 -2.86 -1.68
C ILE A 80 -16.45 -1.53 -2.39
N ALA A 81 -16.69 -0.46 -1.62
CA ALA A 81 -16.90 0.87 -2.18
C ALA A 81 -15.62 1.48 -2.77
N CYS A 82 -14.47 1.29 -2.11
CA CYS A 82 -13.19 1.85 -2.53
C CYS A 82 -12.01 1.11 -1.86
N LEU A 83 -10.94 0.90 -2.62
CA LEU A 83 -9.62 0.55 -2.11
C LEU A 83 -8.78 1.81 -1.90
N ILE A 84 -8.19 1.96 -0.71
CA ILE A 84 -7.24 3.05 -0.42
C ILE A 84 -5.87 2.44 -0.15
N SER A 85 -4.88 2.79 -0.97
CA SER A 85 -3.51 2.25 -0.88
C SER A 85 -2.48 3.36 -0.75
N ASP A 86 -1.39 3.12 -0.01
CA ASP A 86 -0.22 4.00 -0.09
C ASP A 86 0.39 3.99 -1.50
N ALA A 87 0.98 5.12 -1.92
CA ALA A 87 1.59 5.29 -3.23
C ALA A 87 2.70 4.26 -3.55
N ILE A 88 3.40 3.73 -2.54
CA ILE A 88 4.41 2.69 -2.73
C ILE A 88 3.79 1.38 -3.24
N TRP A 89 2.53 1.10 -2.87
CA TRP A 89 1.81 -0.13 -3.26
C TRP A 89 1.15 0.00 -4.62
N TYR A 90 1.88 0.45 -5.65
CA TYR A 90 1.32 0.74 -6.97
C TYR A 90 0.70 -0.46 -7.70
N PHE A 91 1.11 -1.70 -7.38
CA PHE A 91 0.52 -2.91 -7.96
C PHE A 91 -0.98 -3.05 -7.67
N THR A 92 -1.48 -2.37 -6.65
CA THR A 92 -2.89 -2.40 -6.26
C THR A 92 -3.79 -1.78 -7.33
N GLN A 93 -3.25 -0.98 -8.25
CA GLN A 93 -3.98 -0.44 -9.40
C GLN A 93 -4.59 -1.55 -10.26
N GLU A 94 -3.74 -2.44 -10.77
CA GLU A 94 -4.16 -3.53 -11.66
C GLU A 94 -5.22 -4.42 -11.01
N MET A 95 -5.07 -4.67 -9.70
CA MET A 95 -6.03 -5.48 -8.94
C MET A 95 -7.38 -4.79 -8.78
N ALA A 96 -7.38 -3.49 -8.48
CA ALA A 96 -8.61 -2.70 -8.39
C ALA A 96 -9.32 -2.63 -9.75
N ASP A 97 -8.58 -2.46 -10.84
CA ASP A 97 -9.13 -2.43 -12.20
C ASP A 97 -9.77 -3.77 -12.58
N ASN A 98 -9.09 -4.88 -12.30
CA ASN A 98 -9.60 -6.24 -12.56
C ASN A 98 -10.89 -6.54 -11.78
N LEU A 99 -11.00 -6.04 -10.55
CA LEU A 99 -12.18 -6.20 -9.70
C LEU A 99 -13.23 -5.09 -9.90
N LYS A 100 -12.95 -4.11 -10.77
CA LYS A 100 -13.81 -2.93 -11.02
C LYS A 100 -14.14 -2.13 -9.76
N ILE A 101 -13.16 -2.00 -8.86
CA ILE A 101 -13.28 -1.25 -7.61
C ILE A 101 -12.60 0.11 -7.77
N HIS A 102 -13.18 1.17 -7.22
CA HIS A 102 -12.52 2.48 -7.18
C HIS A 102 -11.25 2.43 -6.32
N ARG A 103 -10.16 3.03 -6.81
CA ARG A 103 -8.91 3.13 -6.06
C ARG A 103 -8.56 4.59 -5.78
N ILE A 104 -8.21 4.88 -4.53
CA ILE A 104 -7.62 6.15 -4.11
C ILE A 104 -6.19 5.88 -3.63
N VAL A 105 -5.24 6.66 -4.15
CA VAL A 105 -3.84 6.61 -3.73
C VAL A 105 -3.60 7.65 -2.64
N LEU A 106 -3.09 7.21 -1.50
CA LEU A 106 -2.64 8.10 -0.44
C LEU A 106 -1.13 8.31 -0.54
N HIS A 107 -0.72 9.56 -0.75
CA HIS A 107 0.67 9.96 -0.54
C HIS A 107 0.86 10.39 0.90
N THR A 108 1.75 9.69 1.62
CA THR A 108 2.12 10.00 3.01
C THR A 108 3.32 10.93 3.09
N SER A 109 3.95 11.25 1.95
CA SER A 109 5.06 12.20 1.84
C SER A 109 4.58 13.65 1.72
N SER A 110 5.53 14.59 1.85
CA SER A 110 5.23 16.02 1.68
C SER A 110 4.89 16.37 0.23
N VAL A 111 4.18 17.49 0.03
CA VAL A 111 3.90 18.03 -1.31
C VAL A 111 5.18 18.29 -2.09
N GLY A 112 6.25 18.77 -1.44
CA GLY A 112 7.54 18.98 -2.09
C GLY A 112 8.16 17.68 -2.60
N SER A 113 8.10 16.61 -1.80
CA SER A 113 8.54 15.27 -2.21
C SER A 113 7.71 14.76 -3.40
N PHE A 114 6.39 14.95 -3.36
CA PHE A 114 5.50 14.58 -4.46
C PHE A 114 5.87 15.31 -5.76
N LEU A 115 6.11 16.63 -5.71
CA LEU A 115 6.52 17.40 -6.89
C LEU A 115 7.86 16.92 -7.45
N ALA A 116 8.81 16.55 -6.59
CA ALA A 116 10.07 15.97 -7.03
C ALA A 116 9.87 14.62 -7.73
N TYR A 117 9.01 13.75 -7.19
CA TYR A 117 8.65 12.48 -7.84
C TYR A 117 7.96 12.71 -9.20
N ALA A 118 7.00 13.64 -9.26
CA ALA A 118 6.29 13.98 -10.50
C ALA A 118 7.22 14.55 -11.57
N ALA A 119 8.30 15.23 -11.17
CA ALA A 119 9.32 15.76 -12.06
C ALA A 119 10.35 14.73 -12.52
N MET A 120 10.37 13.49 -11.98
CA MET A 120 11.38 12.49 -12.33
C MET A 120 11.48 12.22 -13.84
N PRO A 121 10.39 12.02 -14.60
CA PRO A 121 10.49 11.82 -16.04
C PRO A 121 11.21 12.99 -16.75
N LEU A 122 10.86 14.23 -16.38
CA LEU A 122 11.51 15.43 -16.92
C LEU A 122 13.00 15.51 -16.56
N LEU A 123 13.34 15.13 -15.32
CA LEU A 123 14.74 15.14 -14.87
C LEU A 123 15.57 14.06 -15.58
N GLN A 124 14.96 12.91 -15.89
CA GLN A 124 15.58 11.86 -16.72
C GLN A 124 15.77 12.33 -18.16
N ASP A 125 14.74 12.91 -18.78
CA ASP A 125 14.80 13.45 -20.15
C ASP A 125 15.90 14.51 -20.30
N LYS A 126 16.14 15.31 -19.25
CA LYS A 126 17.19 16.33 -19.22
C LYS A 126 18.57 15.81 -18.83
N GLY A 127 18.71 14.52 -18.53
CA GLY A 127 19.99 13.91 -18.14
C GLY A 127 20.47 14.27 -16.73
N TYR A 128 19.59 14.78 -15.86
CA TYR A 128 19.92 15.03 -14.45
C TYR A 128 19.85 13.77 -13.59
N LEU A 129 19.12 12.76 -14.06
CA LEU A 129 19.02 11.44 -13.42
C LEU A 129 19.34 10.36 -14.45
N PHE A 130 20.27 9.47 -14.11
CA PHE A 130 20.59 8.31 -14.94
C PHE A 130 19.78 7.11 -14.44
N CYS A 131 19.05 6.44 -15.35
CA CYS A 131 18.56 5.09 -15.06
C CYS A 131 19.76 4.13 -15.19
N SER A 132 20.14 3.49 -14.09
CA SER A 132 21.01 2.32 -14.17
C SER A 132 20.32 1.26 -15.06
N PRO A 133 21.06 0.60 -15.98
CA PRO A 133 20.51 -0.44 -16.85
C PRO A 133 19.99 -1.65 -16.07
#